data_AF-A0A0D7X5R4-F1
#
_entry.id   AF-A0A0D7X5R4-F1
#
_cell.length_a   1.000
_cell.length_b   1.000
_cell.length_c   1.000
_cell.angle_alpha   90.00
_cell.angle_beta   90.00
_cell.angle_gamma   90.00
#
_symmetry.space_group_name_H-M   'P 1'
#
loop_
_entity.id
_entity.type
_entity.pdbx_description
1 polymer ?
#
loop_
_entity_poly.entity_id
_entity_poly.type
_entity_poly.pdbx_seq_one_letter_code
_entity_poly.pdbx_strand_id
1 'polypeptide(L)'
;MNKDILLDWDSQYNAMKRTMNGFWTTYRKWRDENKDDYHSTFMGKLYVEFISLEERAIYLKYSFNAGEAVVFCSINIFYIEEKIGLTT
;
A
#
# COMPACT_ATOMS: atom_id res chain seq x y z
N MET A 1 -10.62 -22.67 -7.22
CA MET A 1 -10.36 -23.38 -5.95
C MET A 1 -9.48 -22.60 -4.96
N ASN A 2 -8.73 -21.55 -5.34
CA ASN A 2 -7.96 -20.73 -4.38
C ASN A 2 -8.61 -19.36 -4.07
N LYS A 3 -9.48 -18.85 -4.96
CA LYS A 3 -10.06 -17.50 -4.84
C LYS A 3 -11.02 -17.39 -3.65
N ASP A 4 -11.97 -18.32 -3.52
CA ASP A 4 -13.02 -18.22 -2.50
C ASP A 4 -12.44 -18.36 -1.08
N ILE A 5 -11.47 -19.25 -0.90
CA ILE A 5 -10.73 -19.40 0.36
C ILE A 5 -9.97 -18.11 0.73
N LEU A 6 -9.35 -17.45 -0.26
CA LEU A 6 -8.65 -16.19 -0.01
C LEU A 6 -9.62 -15.04 0.31
N LEU A 7 -10.81 -15.01 -0.31
CA LEU A 7 -11.85 -14.04 0.00
C LEU A 7 -12.46 -14.26 1.38
N ASP A 8 -12.71 -15.51 1.76
CA ASP A 8 -13.18 -15.87 3.10
C ASP A 8 -12.13 -15.50 4.15
N TRP A 9 -10.86 -15.80 3.88
CA TRP A 9 -9.76 -15.41 4.75
C TRP A 9 -9.64 -13.89 4.87
N ASP A 10 -9.72 -13.14 3.77
CA ASP A 10 -9.74 -11.68 3.81
C ASP A 10 -10.94 -11.15 4.62
N SER A 11 -12.13 -11.72 4.43
CA SER A 11 -13.32 -11.34 5.20
C SER A 11 -13.16 -11.59 6.70
N GLN A 12 -12.49 -12.68 7.09
CA GLN A 12 -12.25 -13.00 8.51
C GLN A 12 -11.19 -12.09 9.14
N TYR A 13 -10.09 -11.85 8.42
CA TYR A 13 -8.90 -11.19 8.98
C TYR A 13 -8.75 -9.72 8.57
N ASN A 14 -9.66 -9.21 7.72
CA ASN A 14 -9.64 -7.88 7.13
C ASN A 14 -8.28 -7.56 6.50
N ALA A 15 -7.70 -8.51 5.77
CA ALA A 15 -6.31 -8.45 5.34
C ALA A 15 -6.05 -7.28 4.40
N MET A 16 -6.91 -7.09 3.39
CA MET A 16 -6.78 -6.01 2.41
C MET A 16 -6.94 -4.63 3.08
N LYS A 17 -7.96 -4.48 3.93
CA LYS A 17 -8.17 -3.27 4.75
C LYS A 17 -6.97 -2.96 5.63
N ARG A 18 -6.38 -3.98 6.28
CA ARG A 18 -5.17 -3.83 7.09
C ARG A 18 -3.97 -3.45 6.24
N THR A 19 -3.83 -3.98 5.03
CA THR A 19 -2.78 -3.59 4.09
C THR A 19 -2.90 -2.11 3.69
N MET A 20 -4.10 -1.63 3.33
CA MET A 20 -4.33 -0.21 3.01
C MET A 20 -4.05 0.71 4.21
N ASN A 21 -4.52 0.33 5.40
CA ASN A 21 -4.23 1.09 6.63
C ASN A 21 -2.74 1.07 6.98
N GLY A 22 -2.08 -0.07 6.73
CA GLY A 22 -0.65 -0.25 6.91
C GLY A 22 0.17 0.70 6.03
N PHE A 23 -0.20 0.86 4.76
CA PHE A 23 0.40 1.86 3.89
C PHE A 23 0.34 3.25 4.53
N TRP A 24 -0.86 3.70 4.94
CA TRP A 24 -1.03 5.04 5.50
C TRP A 24 -0.25 5.25 6.79
N THR A 25 -0.22 4.24 7.65
CA THR A 25 0.51 4.28 8.92
C THR A 25 2.01 4.42 8.66
N THR A 26 2.55 3.57 7.78
CA THR A 26 3.97 3.57 7.42
C THR A 26 4.37 4.86 6.70
N TYR A 27 3.56 5.32 5.75
CA TYR A 27 3.80 6.56 5.01
C TYR A 27 3.85 7.78 5.94
N ARG A 28 2.86 7.94 6.84
CA ARG A 28 2.83 9.06 7.79
C ARG A 28 4.02 9.01 8.75
N LYS A 29 4.33 7.82 9.26
CA LYS A 29 5.48 7.62 10.14
C LYS A 29 6.79 8.02 9.43
N TRP A 30 7.01 7.51 8.22
CA TRP A 30 8.20 7.84 7.44
C TRP A 30 8.30 9.34 7.16
N ARG A 31 7.20 10.00 6.75
CA ARG A 31 7.14 11.45 6.55
C ARG A 31 7.54 12.22 7.80
N ASP A 32 7.02 11.81 8.96
CA ASP A 32 7.25 12.51 10.22
C ASP A 32 8.70 12.32 10.72
N GLU A 33 9.30 11.15 10.46
CA GLU A 33 10.68 10.81 10.80
C GLU A 33 11.71 11.40 9.82
N ASN A 34 11.35 11.57 8.55
CA ASN A 34 12.27 11.94 7.46
C ASN A 34 11.83 13.23 6.75
N LYS A 35 11.54 14.28 7.52
CA LYS A 35 10.95 15.53 6.99
C LYS A 35 11.75 16.19 5.86
N ASP A 36 13.08 16.22 5.96
CA ASP A 36 13.93 16.86 4.95
C ASP A 36 13.91 16.05 3.65
N ASP A 37 13.98 14.72 3.76
CA ASP A 37 13.89 13.79 2.63
C ASP A 37 12.50 13.80 1.98
N TYR A 38 11.45 13.93 2.80
CA TYR A 38 10.09 14.14 2.32
C TYR A 38 9.97 15.43 1.51
N HIS A 39 10.51 16.54 2.04
CA HIS A 39 10.47 17.83 1.37
C HIS A 39 11.26 17.82 0.05
N SER A 40 12.42 17.17 0.02
CA SER A 40 13.23 17.06 -1.18
C SER A 40 12.57 16.16 -2.23
N THR A 41 12.05 15.00 -1.82
CA THR A 41 11.41 14.01 -2.70
C THR A 41 10.18 14.59 -3.40
N PHE A 42 9.34 15.32 -2.68
CA PHE A 42 8.09 15.88 -3.22
C PHE A 42 8.19 17.37 -3.56
N MET A 43 9.42 17.91 -3.64
CA MET A 43 9.70 19.31 -3.95
C MET A 43 8.84 20.29 -3.13
N GLY A 44 8.60 19.98 -1.85
CA GLY A 44 7.61 20.68 -1.05
C GLY A 44 6.67 19.75 -0.30
N LYS A 45 5.41 20.16 -0.18
CA LYS A 45 4.36 19.40 0.50
C LYS A 45 3.55 18.60 -0.52
N LEU A 46 3.57 17.28 -0.39
CA LEU A 46 2.62 16.41 -1.08
C LEU A 46 1.21 16.57 -0.49
N TYR A 47 0.22 16.75 -1.35
CA TYR A 47 -1.20 16.74 -0.97
C TYR A 47 -1.66 15.30 -0.79
N VAL A 48 -1.66 14.85 0.47
CA VAL A 48 -2.06 13.47 0.81
C VAL A 48 -3.51 13.19 0.44
N GLU A 49 -4.32 14.24 0.29
CA GLU A 49 -5.71 14.18 -0.17
C GLU A 49 -5.82 13.73 -1.65
N PHE A 50 -4.74 13.85 -2.43
CA PHE A 50 -4.68 13.42 -3.82
C PHE A 50 -4.11 12.01 -4.00
N ILE A 51 -3.69 11.37 -2.91
CA ILE A 51 -3.30 9.96 -2.94
C ILE A 51 -4.55 9.11 -2.73
N SER A 52 -4.89 8.27 -3.70
CA SER A 52 -5.92 7.25 -3.53
C SER A 52 -5.29 5.85 -3.53
N LEU A 53 -5.90 4.97 -2.73
CA LEU A 53 -5.54 3.55 -2.67
C LEU A 53 -6.70 2.73 -3.20
N GLU A 54 -6.40 1.74 -4.03
CA GLU A 54 -7.39 0.77 -4.48
C GLU A 54 -6.91 -0.65 -4.23
N GLU A 55 -7.85 -1.53 -3.89
CA GLU A 55 -7.58 -2.96 -3.80
C GLU A 55 -7.22 -3.49 -5.19
N ARG A 56 -6.09 -4.19 -5.30
CA ARG A 56 -5.67 -4.79 -6.56
C ARG A 56 -5.93 -6.28 -6.58
N ALA A 57 -5.31 -7.01 -5.67
CA ALA A 57 -5.41 -8.46 -5.63
C ALA A 57 -4.95 -9.03 -4.30
N ILE A 58 -5.60 -10.13 -3.88
CA ILE A 58 -5.09 -11.08 -2.90
C ILE A 58 -4.74 -12.39 -3.62
N TYR A 59 -3.53 -12.91 -3.41
CA TYR A 59 -3.10 -14.14 -4.07
C TYR A 59 -2.12 -14.94 -3.22
N LEU A 60 -2.14 -16.25 -3.41
CA LEU A 60 -1.21 -17.19 -2.78
C LEU A 60 -0.01 -17.42 -3.70
N LYS A 61 1.20 -17.27 -3.19
CA LYS A 61 2.43 -17.63 -3.90
C LYS A 61 3.21 -18.66 -3.07
N TYR A 62 3.51 -19.79 -3.70
CA TYR A 62 4.38 -20.81 -3.13
C TYR A 62 5.84 -20.39 -3.31
N SER A 63 6.59 -20.32 -2.22
CA SER A 63 8.03 -20.09 -2.28
C SER A 63 8.74 -21.44 -2.33
N PHE A 64 9.38 -21.75 -3.46
CA PHE A 64 10.16 -22.99 -3.62
C PHE A 64 11.31 -23.10 -2.60
N ASN A 65 11.78 -21.97 -2.07
CA ASN A 65 12.89 -21.94 -1.12
C ASN A 65 12.46 -22.11 0.35
N ALA A 66 11.18 -21.89 0.68
CA ALA A 66 10.72 -21.87 2.07
C ALA A 66 9.86 -23.08 2.45
N GLY A 67 9.41 -23.91 1.50
CA GLY A 67 8.42 -24.96 1.78
C GLY A 67 7.06 -24.43 2.24
N GLU A 68 6.88 -23.11 2.23
CA GLU A 68 5.72 -22.39 2.75
C GLU A 68 4.96 -21.67 1.64
N ALA A 69 3.65 -21.56 1.84
CA ALA A 69 2.76 -20.76 1.01
C ALA A 69 2.53 -19.40 1.68
N VAL A 70 2.72 -18.31 0.93
CA VAL A 70 2.57 -16.95 1.45
C VAL A 70 1.39 -16.27 0.76
N VAL A 71 0.54 -15.62 1.55
CA VAL A 71 -0.55 -14.78 1.05
C VAL A 71 -0.02 -13.37 0.83
N PHE A 72 -0.20 -12.85 -0.38
CA PHE A 72 0.13 -11.49 -0.76
C PHE A 72 -1.15 -10.68 -0.92
N CYS A 73 -1.21 -9.54 -0.25
CA CYS A 73 -2.21 -8.49 -0.50
C CYS A 73 -1.52 -7.36 -1.25
N SER A 74 -2.07 -6.98 -2.39
CA SER A 74 -1.56 -5.91 -3.23
C SER A 74 -2.61 -4.82 -3.41
N ILE A 75 -2.14 -3.58 -3.38
CA ILE A 75 -2.92 -2.37 -3.58
C ILE A 75 -2.30 -1.56 -4.71
N ASN A 76 -3.12 -0.80 -5.43
CA ASN A 76 -2.65 0.27 -6.29
C ASN A 76 -2.56 1.56 -5.48
N ILE A 77 -1.56 2.38 -5.78
CA ILE A 77 -1.40 3.72 -5.24
C ILE A 77 -1.47 4.66 -6.43
N PHE A 78 -2.44 5.57 -6.41
CA PHE A 78 -2.60 6.59 -7.43
C PHE A 78 -2.36 7.97 -6.85
N TYR A 79 -1.93 8.89 -7.71
CA TYR A 79 -1.86 10.31 -7.41
C TYR A 79 -2.66 11.05 -8.48
N ILE A 80 -3.63 11.85 -8.05
CA ILE A 80 -4.63 12.44 -8.96
C ILE A 80 -4.03 13.54 -9.85
N GLU A 81 -2.98 14.24 -9.42
CA GLU A 81 -2.35 15.26 -10.24
C GLU A 81 -1.26 14.69 -11.16
N GLU A 82 -0.93 15.46 -12.19
CA GLU A 82 0.07 15.11 -13.21
C GLU A 82 1.49 14.92 -12.63
N LYS A 83 1.78 15.52 -11.47
CA LYS A 83 3.10 15.47 -10.81
C LYS A 83 2.97 15.20 -9.33
N ILE A 84 3.66 14.18 -8.83
CA ILE A 84 3.75 13.90 -7.40
C ILE A 84 4.66 14.95 -6.75
N GLY A 85 4.07 15.94 -6.07
CA GLY A 85 4.79 17.05 -5.45
C GLY A 85 4.43 18.41 -6.06
N LEU A 86 5.06 19.49 -5.58
CA LEU A 86 4.78 20.85 -6.08
C LEU A 86 5.49 21.16 -7.40
N THR A 87 4.79 21.83 -8.30
CA THR A 87 5.37 22.70 -9.34
C THR A 87 5.31 24.15 -8.87
N THR A 88 6.20 24.55 -7.96
CA THR A 88 6.51 25.97 -7.71
C THR A 88 7.80 26.09 -6.93
#